data_AF-A0A256H439-F1
#
_entry.id   AF-A0A256H439-F1
#
_cell.length_a   1.000
_cell.length_b   1.000
_cell.length_c   1.000
_cell.angle_alpha   90.00
_cell.angle_beta   90.00
_cell.angle_gamma   90.00
#
_symmetry.space_group_name_H-M   'P 1'
#
loop_
_entity.id
_entity.type
_entity.pdbx_description
1 polymer ?
#
loop_
_entity_poly.entity_id
_entity_poly.type
_entity_poly.pdbx_seq_one_letter_code
_entity_poly.pdbx_strand_id
1 'polypeptide(L)'
;MRPRALLPLVALLLCVTAAVAVPAVDARAPPTPVCGVCDLDRTTPSGDPVVAGESSLTVTVHENGSTTWLARADLSAGGDALAANDSLRDAVASEAAADGIADPRDVDARLDGDALVVEYRDPGAAERSVGTVVFTPLTPASPNAPMVSGGEGGRYLAADRLTVRAGSGLALRGAAPATDSGDRLVWTPTAIGDGDAVRPSLDVARDPVAIREDALLPGVRAWVARRLVGNTL
;
A
#
# COMPACT_ATOMS: atom_id res chain seq x y z
N MET A 1 -18.77 21.46 61.81
CA MET A 1 -19.22 20.40 60.87
C MET A 1 -17.99 19.78 60.23
N ARG A 2 -17.87 18.45 60.28
CA ARG A 2 -16.60 17.72 60.17
C ARG A 2 -16.13 17.57 58.70
N PRO A 3 -14.88 17.96 58.34
CA PRO A 3 -14.31 17.73 57.00
C PRO A 3 -13.89 16.28 56.71
N ARG A 4 -14.26 15.32 57.58
CA ARG A 4 -13.78 13.92 57.53
C ARG A 4 -14.55 12.99 56.57
N ALA A 5 -15.63 13.47 55.94
CA ALA A 5 -16.46 12.65 55.04
C ALA A 5 -16.15 12.86 53.54
N LEU A 6 -15.31 13.84 53.18
CA LEU A 6 -14.97 14.14 51.78
C LEU A 6 -13.92 13.18 51.19
N LEU A 7 -12.96 12.74 52.01
CA LEU A 7 -11.91 11.80 51.59
C LEU A 7 -12.42 10.45 51.06
N PRO A 8 -13.36 9.74 51.72
CA PRO A 8 -13.83 8.45 51.21
C PRO A 8 -14.65 8.60 49.93
N LEU A 9 -15.32 9.74 49.72
CA LEU A 9 -16.12 9.99 48.53
C LEU A 9 -15.23 10.27 47.30
N VAL A 10 -14.13 11.00 47.48
CA VAL A 10 -13.12 11.23 46.44
C VAL A 10 -12.38 9.93 46.07
N ALA A 11 -12.03 9.12 47.07
CA ALA A 11 -11.40 7.82 46.84
C ALA A 11 -12.33 6.84 46.10
N LEU A 12 -13.63 6.84 46.41
CA LEU A 12 -14.63 6.04 45.71
C LEU A 12 -14.84 6.53 44.26
N LEU A 13 -14.89 7.85 44.02
CA LEU A 13 -14.96 8.41 42.67
C LEU A 13 -13.73 8.04 41.81
N LEU A 14 -12.53 8.05 42.39
CA LEU A 14 -11.29 7.63 41.73
C LEU A 14 -11.22 6.12 41.44
N CYS A 15 -11.86 5.28 42.28
CA CYS A 15 -11.93 3.84 42.02
C CYS A 15 -12.97 3.50 40.93
N VAL A 16 -14.05 4.29 40.82
CA VAL A 16 -15.08 4.10 39.78
C VAL A 16 -14.57 4.53 38.40
N THR A 17 -13.67 5.53 38.31
CA THR A 17 -13.06 5.90 37.02
C THR A 17 -11.99 4.91 36.53
N ALA A 18 -11.43 4.08 37.41
CA ALA A 18 -10.43 3.06 37.03
C ALA A 18 -11.05 1.80 36.38
N ALA A 19 -12.37 1.60 36.48
CA ALA A 19 -13.02 0.34 36.12
C ALA A 19 -13.53 0.24 34.66
N VAL A 20 -13.39 1.28 33.85
CA VAL A 20 -13.79 1.27 32.43
C VAL A 20 -12.71 1.87 31.53
N ALA A 21 -11.47 1.44 31.71
CA ALA A 21 -10.48 1.50 30.64
C ALA A 21 -10.77 0.36 29.66
N VAL A 22 -11.87 0.47 28.90
CA VAL A 22 -12.06 -0.36 27.71
C VAL A 22 -10.97 0.10 26.74
N PRO A 23 -10.05 -0.78 26.28
CA PRO A 23 -9.09 -0.36 25.26
C PRO A 23 -9.89 0.20 24.10
N ALA A 24 -9.55 1.42 23.67
CA ALA A 24 -10.16 2.00 22.48
C ALA A 24 -9.93 0.99 21.35
N VAL A 25 -11.00 0.35 20.90
CA VAL A 25 -10.96 -0.50 19.72
C VAL A 25 -10.67 0.45 18.57
N ASP A 26 -9.43 0.45 18.09
CA ASP A 26 -9.03 1.27 16.95
C ASP A 26 -9.78 0.73 15.73
N ALA A 27 -10.86 1.42 15.36
CA ALA A 27 -11.76 1.03 14.28
C ALA A 27 -11.16 1.37 12.91
N ARG A 28 -9.94 0.92 12.64
CA ARG A 28 -9.29 1.07 11.34
C ARG A 28 -10.02 0.25 10.28
N ALA A 29 -9.93 0.71 9.03
CA ALA A 29 -10.38 -0.05 7.89
C ALA A 29 -9.65 -1.42 7.82
N PRO A 30 -10.24 -2.43 7.17
CA PRO A 30 -9.56 -3.71 6.94
C PRO A 30 -8.22 -3.52 6.20
N PRO A 31 -7.24 -4.42 6.40
CA PRO A 31 -6.00 -4.38 5.64
C PRO A 31 -6.23 -4.45 4.13
N THR A 32 -5.42 -3.72 3.37
CA THR A 32 -5.55 -3.59 1.91
C THR A 32 -4.32 -4.19 1.21
N PRO A 33 -4.50 -5.01 0.14
CA PRO A 33 -3.37 -5.53 -0.63
C PRO A 33 -2.71 -4.40 -1.41
N VAL A 34 -1.38 -4.39 -1.46
CA VAL A 34 -0.67 -3.45 -2.36
C VAL A 34 -0.98 -3.74 -3.83
N CYS A 35 -1.17 -5.01 -4.19
CA CYS A 35 -1.52 -5.43 -5.53
C CYS A 35 -2.76 -6.33 -5.51
N GLY A 36 -3.94 -5.80 -5.85
CA GLY A 36 -5.17 -6.63 -5.91
C GLY A 36 -5.15 -7.65 -7.06
N VAL A 37 -4.48 -7.34 -8.17
CA VAL A 37 -4.25 -8.31 -9.28
C VAL A 37 -3.40 -9.50 -8.84
N CYS A 38 -2.45 -9.27 -7.93
CA CYS A 38 -1.54 -10.29 -7.44
C CYS A 38 -2.20 -11.17 -6.36
N ASP A 39 -3.25 -10.68 -5.70
CA ASP A 39 -4.06 -11.41 -4.71
C ASP A 39 -5.36 -11.97 -5.31
N LEU A 40 -5.35 -12.22 -6.62
CA LEU A 40 -6.53 -12.65 -7.37
C LEU A 40 -7.01 -14.02 -6.87
N ASP A 41 -8.22 -14.07 -6.30
CA ASP A 41 -8.91 -15.31 -5.97
C ASP A 41 -10.42 -15.07 -6.13
N ARG A 42 -10.96 -15.42 -7.29
CA ARG A 42 -12.38 -15.18 -7.60
C ARG A 42 -13.00 -16.27 -8.46
N THR A 43 -14.33 -16.27 -8.51
CA THR A 43 -15.11 -17.13 -9.40
C THR A 43 -15.78 -16.29 -10.47
N THR A 44 -15.65 -16.68 -11.74
CA THR A 44 -16.30 -16.02 -12.87
C THR A 44 -17.82 -16.23 -12.83
N PRO A 45 -18.61 -15.46 -13.61
CA PRO A 45 -20.03 -15.71 -13.74
C PRO A 45 -20.39 -17.12 -14.27
N SER A 46 -19.48 -17.78 -14.99
CA SER A 46 -19.65 -19.17 -15.46
C SER A 46 -19.34 -20.22 -14.39
N GLY A 47 -18.81 -19.82 -13.23
CA GLY A 47 -18.43 -20.73 -12.15
C GLY A 47 -16.96 -21.17 -12.18
N ASP A 48 -16.16 -20.66 -13.10
CA ASP A 48 -14.75 -21.03 -13.24
C ASP A 48 -13.89 -20.20 -12.27
N PRO A 49 -12.94 -20.81 -11.54
CA PRO A 49 -12.04 -20.06 -10.67
C PRO A 49 -10.97 -19.33 -11.50
N VAL A 50 -10.64 -18.11 -11.10
CA VAL A 50 -9.50 -17.34 -11.60
C VAL A 50 -8.64 -16.99 -10.39
N VAL A 51 -7.44 -17.57 -10.35
CA VAL A 51 -6.57 -17.54 -9.17
C VAL A 51 -5.15 -17.18 -9.59
N ALA A 52 -4.56 -16.20 -8.90
CA ALA A 52 -3.15 -15.85 -9.03
C ALA A 52 -2.27 -16.86 -8.28
N GLY A 53 -1.19 -17.27 -8.93
CA GLY A 53 -0.05 -17.94 -8.32
C GLY A 53 1.08 -16.95 -8.09
N GLU A 54 2.27 -17.27 -8.61
CA GLU A 54 3.43 -16.38 -8.51
C GLU A 54 3.16 -15.04 -9.18
N SER A 55 3.51 -13.94 -8.50
CA SER A 55 3.11 -12.61 -8.93
C SER A 55 4.12 -11.53 -8.60
N SER A 56 4.10 -10.47 -9.41
CA SER A 56 4.95 -9.30 -9.22
C SER A 56 4.23 -8.02 -9.60
N LEU A 57 4.61 -6.94 -8.92
CA LEU A 57 4.13 -5.60 -9.20
C LEU A 57 5.31 -4.65 -9.40
N THR A 58 5.29 -3.92 -10.51
CA THR A 58 6.20 -2.80 -10.74
C THR A 58 5.43 -1.49 -10.76
N VAL A 59 5.78 -0.56 -9.88
CA VAL A 59 5.24 0.79 -9.81
C VAL A 59 6.30 1.76 -10.32
N THR A 60 5.92 2.60 -11.27
CA THR A 60 6.75 3.68 -11.81
C THR A 60 6.20 5.02 -11.36
N VAL A 61 7.01 5.79 -10.63
CA VAL A 61 6.63 7.12 -10.14
C VAL A 61 7.13 8.19 -11.13
N HIS A 62 6.22 9.00 -11.65
CA HIS A 62 6.52 10.04 -12.64
C HIS A 62 6.63 11.43 -11.99
N GLU A 63 7.35 12.34 -12.65
CA GLU A 63 7.60 13.72 -12.15
C GLU A 63 6.30 14.51 -11.94
N ASN A 64 5.26 14.21 -12.71
CA ASN A 64 3.96 14.88 -12.62
C ASN A 64 3.10 14.41 -11.42
N GLY A 65 3.56 13.43 -10.64
CA GLY A 65 2.81 12.85 -9.52
C GLY A 65 1.92 11.66 -9.91
N SER A 66 1.81 11.36 -11.20
CA SER A 66 1.14 10.13 -11.64
C SER A 66 2.04 8.91 -11.46
N THR A 67 1.41 7.74 -11.43
CA THR A 67 2.10 6.46 -11.37
C THR A 67 1.58 5.51 -12.43
N THR A 68 2.47 4.63 -12.92
CA THR A 68 2.11 3.51 -13.78
C THR A 68 2.37 2.22 -13.02
N TRP A 69 1.40 1.33 -13.03
CA TRP A 69 1.42 0.06 -12.33
C TRP A 69 1.39 -1.05 -13.37
N LEU A 70 2.35 -1.97 -13.27
CA LEU A 70 2.42 -3.17 -14.10
C LEU A 70 2.37 -4.36 -13.17
N ALA A 71 1.19 -4.96 -13.05
CA ALA A 71 0.98 -6.20 -12.33
C ALA A 71 1.13 -7.38 -13.28
N ARG A 72 1.83 -8.42 -12.85
CA ARG A 72 1.91 -9.71 -13.52
C ARG A 72 1.58 -10.79 -12.51
N ALA A 73 0.61 -11.63 -12.82
CA ALA A 73 0.26 -12.80 -12.03
C ALA A 73 0.21 -14.03 -12.94
N ASP A 74 1.04 -15.03 -12.65
CA ASP A 74 0.97 -16.34 -13.29
C ASP A 74 -0.28 -17.05 -12.76
N LEU A 75 -1.23 -17.38 -13.65
CA LEU A 75 -2.52 -17.89 -13.23
C LEU A 75 -2.42 -19.37 -12.87
N SER A 76 -2.75 -19.72 -11.63
CA SER A 76 -2.88 -21.13 -11.22
C SER A 76 -4.21 -21.73 -11.66
N ALA A 77 -5.20 -20.89 -11.98
CA ALA A 77 -6.48 -21.28 -12.54
C ALA A 77 -7.10 -20.14 -13.37
N GLY A 78 -7.93 -20.50 -14.36
CA GLY A 78 -8.76 -19.54 -15.10
C GLY A 78 -8.13 -18.93 -16.35
N GLY A 79 -6.88 -19.28 -16.69
CA GLY A 79 -6.18 -18.77 -17.88
C GLY A 79 -6.95 -18.99 -19.18
N ASP A 80 -7.45 -20.21 -19.42
CA ASP A 80 -8.24 -20.54 -20.62
C ASP A 80 -9.52 -19.70 -20.73
N ALA A 81 -10.20 -19.44 -19.60
CA ALA A 81 -11.41 -18.64 -19.59
C ALA A 81 -11.12 -17.17 -19.95
N LEU A 82 -10.02 -16.62 -19.41
CA LEU A 82 -9.57 -15.26 -19.74
C LEU A 82 -9.02 -15.14 -21.17
N ALA A 83 -8.49 -16.23 -21.73
CA ALA A 83 -8.01 -16.28 -23.11
C ALA A 83 -9.17 -16.37 -24.11
N ALA A 84 -10.22 -17.10 -23.76
CA ALA A 84 -11.39 -17.27 -24.61
C ALA A 84 -12.32 -16.04 -24.63
N ASN A 85 -12.24 -15.17 -23.61
CA ASN A 85 -13.16 -14.05 -23.45
C ASN A 85 -12.46 -12.77 -23.00
N ASP A 86 -12.24 -11.86 -23.95
CA ASP A 86 -11.62 -10.55 -23.71
C ASP A 86 -12.41 -9.70 -22.72
N SER A 87 -13.73 -9.63 -22.85
CA SER A 87 -14.56 -8.83 -21.94
C SER A 87 -14.53 -9.35 -20.51
N LEU A 88 -14.43 -10.68 -20.32
CA LEU A 88 -14.22 -11.26 -19.00
C LEU A 88 -12.87 -10.86 -18.43
N ARG A 89 -11.81 -10.95 -19.23
CA ARG A 89 -10.45 -10.55 -18.82
C ARG A 89 -10.40 -9.09 -18.39
N ASP A 90 -11.00 -8.19 -19.15
CA ASP A 90 -11.02 -6.76 -18.85
C ASP A 90 -11.80 -6.45 -17.57
N ALA A 91 -12.95 -7.10 -17.36
CA ALA A 91 -13.74 -6.97 -16.14
C ALA A 91 -12.96 -7.49 -14.93
N VAL A 92 -12.35 -8.68 -15.06
CA VAL A 92 -11.55 -9.29 -13.99
C VAL A 92 -10.39 -8.39 -13.62
N ALA A 93 -9.62 -7.92 -14.59
CA ALA A 93 -8.48 -7.05 -14.38
C ALA A 93 -8.87 -5.71 -13.73
N SER A 94 -9.95 -5.07 -14.21
CA SER A 94 -10.42 -3.78 -13.68
C SER A 94 -10.85 -3.88 -12.22
N GLU A 95 -11.62 -4.91 -11.88
CA GLU A 95 -12.03 -5.18 -10.50
C GLU A 95 -10.81 -5.51 -9.61
N ALA A 96 -9.88 -6.35 -10.08
CA ALA A 96 -8.67 -6.69 -9.29
C ALA A 96 -7.79 -5.47 -9.04
N ALA A 97 -7.64 -4.60 -10.03
CA ALA A 97 -6.87 -3.38 -9.88
C ALA A 97 -7.50 -2.46 -8.81
N ALA A 98 -8.83 -2.42 -8.74
CA ALA A 98 -9.57 -1.62 -7.76
C ALA A 98 -9.53 -2.19 -6.33
N ASP A 99 -9.24 -3.49 -6.16
CA ASP A 99 -9.06 -4.10 -4.84
C ASP A 99 -7.70 -3.74 -4.20
N GLY A 100 -6.76 -3.19 -4.97
CA GLY A 100 -5.45 -2.74 -4.51
C GLY A 100 -5.47 -1.36 -3.82
N ILE A 101 -4.28 -0.88 -3.44
CA ILE A 101 -4.11 0.46 -2.83
C ILE A 101 -4.21 1.64 -3.82
N ALA A 102 -4.35 1.39 -5.11
CA ALA A 102 -4.37 2.43 -6.15
C ALA A 102 -5.82 2.85 -6.48
N ASP A 103 -6.01 4.04 -7.05
CA ASP A 103 -7.23 4.44 -7.78
C ASP A 103 -6.99 4.24 -9.30
N PRO A 104 -7.23 3.04 -9.85
CA PRO A 104 -6.83 2.70 -11.20
C PRO A 104 -7.63 3.46 -12.27
N ARG A 105 -6.92 3.93 -13.28
CA ARG A 105 -7.41 4.53 -14.52
C ARG A 105 -6.73 3.85 -15.71
N ASP A 106 -7.40 3.88 -16.86
CA ASP A 106 -6.86 3.36 -18.12
C ASP A 106 -6.32 1.93 -17.97
N VAL A 107 -7.13 1.03 -17.38
CA VAL A 107 -6.76 -0.36 -17.15
C VAL A 107 -6.72 -1.11 -18.47
N ASP A 108 -5.57 -1.69 -18.79
CA ASP A 108 -5.34 -2.58 -19.93
C ASP A 108 -4.93 -3.96 -19.43
N ALA A 109 -5.49 -5.01 -20.03
CA ALA A 109 -5.28 -6.38 -19.60
C ALA A 109 -4.99 -7.31 -20.78
N ARG A 110 -3.89 -8.05 -20.67
CA ARG A 110 -3.47 -9.03 -21.67
C ARG A 110 -2.97 -10.31 -21.02
N LEU A 111 -2.99 -11.39 -21.79
CA LEU A 111 -2.30 -12.62 -21.43
C LEU A 111 -0.94 -12.68 -22.09
N ASP A 112 0.03 -13.24 -21.37
CA ASP A 112 1.39 -13.52 -21.82
C ASP A 112 1.74 -14.96 -21.44
N GLY A 113 1.34 -15.90 -22.29
CA GLY A 113 1.24 -17.31 -21.90
C GLY A 113 0.15 -17.48 -20.84
N ASP A 114 0.51 -18.10 -19.72
CA ASP A 114 -0.39 -18.32 -18.58
C ASP A 114 -0.43 -17.14 -17.60
N ALA A 115 0.24 -16.03 -17.92
CA ALA A 115 0.31 -14.86 -17.06
C ALA A 115 -0.72 -13.79 -17.45
N LEU A 116 -1.51 -13.33 -16.48
CA LEU A 116 -2.28 -12.11 -16.60
C LEU A 116 -1.36 -10.91 -16.34
N VAL A 117 -1.23 -10.05 -17.35
CA VAL A 117 -0.50 -8.79 -17.25
C VAL A 117 -1.50 -7.66 -17.30
N VAL A 118 -1.52 -6.85 -16.25
CA VAL A 118 -2.42 -5.69 -16.11
C VAL A 118 -1.59 -4.43 -15.97
N GLU A 119 -1.79 -3.48 -16.89
CA GLU A 119 -1.21 -2.14 -16.82
C GLU A 119 -2.32 -1.14 -16.46
N TYR A 120 -2.04 -0.25 -15.52
CA TYR A 120 -2.96 0.84 -15.19
C TYR A 120 -2.21 2.05 -14.65
N ARG A 121 -2.92 3.17 -14.55
CA ARG A 121 -2.40 4.45 -14.05
C ARG A 121 -3.14 4.89 -12.82
N ASP A 122 -2.44 5.51 -11.90
CA ASP A 122 -3.07 6.29 -10.83
C ASP A 122 -2.53 7.73 -10.93
N PRO A 123 -3.38 8.71 -11.28
CA PRO A 123 -2.98 10.10 -11.44
C PRO A 123 -2.74 10.83 -10.11
N GLY A 124 -3.20 10.27 -8.98
CA GLY A 124 -3.17 10.87 -7.64
C GLY A 124 -2.33 10.12 -6.61
N ALA A 125 -1.75 8.97 -6.95
CA ALA A 125 -0.95 8.14 -6.05
C ALA A 125 0.34 8.80 -5.54
N ALA A 126 0.80 9.93 -6.07
CA ALA A 126 1.99 10.58 -5.54
C ALA A 126 1.84 12.11 -5.39
N GLU A 127 2.31 12.61 -4.26
CA GLU A 127 2.25 14.02 -3.91
C GLU A 127 3.48 14.78 -4.37
N ARG A 128 3.26 15.90 -5.06
CA ARG A 128 4.34 16.78 -5.50
C ARG A 128 4.69 17.80 -4.42
N SER A 129 5.97 17.89 -4.07
CA SER A 129 6.46 18.84 -3.06
C SER A 129 7.86 19.33 -3.40
N VAL A 130 8.05 20.65 -3.55
CA VAL A 130 9.37 21.32 -3.69
C VAL A 130 10.33 20.61 -4.69
N GLY A 131 9.84 20.30 -5.90
CA GLY A 131 10.63 19.62 -6.93
C GLY A 131 10.94 18.14 -6.64
N THR A 132 10.12 17.51 -5.81
CA THR A 132 10.14 16.07 -5.50
C THR A 132 8.74 15.50 -5.62
N VAL A 133 8.65 14.17 -5.73
CA VAL A 133 7.40 13.42 -5.80
C VAL A 133 7.44 12.34 -4.73
N VAL A 134 6.50 12.36 -3.78
CA VAL A 134 6.42 11.44 -2.64
C VAL A 134 5.33 10.40 -2.93
N PHE A 135 5.71 9.13 -2.96
CA PHE A 135 4.78 8.01 -3.16
C PHE A 135 4.25 7.53 -1.81
N THR A 136 3.07 7.99 -1.44
CA THR A 136 2.41 7.76 -0.14
C THR A 136 1.54 6.51 -0.01
N PRO A 137 1.04 5.82 -1.07
CA PRO A 137 0.06 4.73 -0.93
C PRO A 137 0.48 3.53 -0.08
N LEU A 138 1.79 3.33 0.12
CA LEU A 138 2.32 2.25 0.96
C LEU A 138 2.16 2.52 2.46
N THR A 139 1.95 3.77 2.87
CA THR A 139 1.83 4.17 4.26
C THR A 139 0.37 4.52 4.55
N PRO A 140 -0.34 3.74 5.38
CA PRO A 140 -1.74 4.01 5.70
C PRO A 140 -1.94 5.37 6.35
N ALA A 141 -2.91 6.15 5.87
CA ALA A 141 -3.27 7.41 6.49
C ALA A 141 -3.82 7.18 7.90
N SER A 142 -3.23 7.87 8.88
CA SER A 142 -3.70 7.90 10.26
C SER A 142 -4.66 9.08 10.49
N PRO A 143 -5.57 9.02 11.48
CA PRO A 143 -6.46 10.12 11.77
C PRO A 143 -5.67 11.38 12.16
N ASN A 144 -6.00 12.50 11.53
CA ASN A 144 -5.27 13.77 11.65
C ASN A 144 -5.53 14.54 12.96
N ALA A 145 -6.29 13.98 13.91
CA ALA A 145 -6.71 14.66 15.13
C ALA A 145 -6.53 13.76 16.37
N PRO A 146 -6.04 14.33 17.50
CA PRO A 146 -5.95 13.58 18.76
C PRO A 146 -7.33 13.13 19.21
N MET A 147 -7.42 11.90 19.74
CA MET A 147 -8.65 11.27 20.24
C MET A 147 -9.70 10.87 19.18
N VAL A 148 -9.37 10.92 17.89
CA VAL A 148 -10.18 10.30 16.83
C VAL A 148 -9.63 8.89 16.55
N SER A 149 -10.48 7.87 16.74
CA SER A 149 -10.19 6.48 16.35
C SER A 149 -10.56 6.24 14.89
N GLY A 150 -9.83 5.37 14.21
CA GLY A 150 -10.05 5.04 12.80
C GLY A 150 -8.82 5.29 11.94
N GLY A 151 -9.02 5.44 10.63
CA GLY A 151 -7.94 5.56 9.65
C GLY A 151 -7.88 4.33 8.74
N GLU A 152 -6.90 4.35 7.85
CA GLU A 152 -6.73 3.28 6.89
C GLU A 152 -6.17 2.00 7.52
N GLY A 153 -6.52 0.86 6.94
CA GLY A 153 -6.00 -0.43 7.33
C GLY A 153 -4.53 -0.59 6.97
N GLY A 154 -3.85 -1.50 7.65
CA GLY A 154 -2.47 -1.86 7.31
C GLY A 154 -2.33 -2.31 5.85
N ARG A 155 -1.15 -2.13 5.26
CA ARG A 155 -0.86 -2.69 3.94
C ARG A 155 -0.26 -4.08 4.10
N TYR A 156 -0.48 -4.93 3.10
CA TYR A 156 0.24 -6.19 2.96
C TYR A 156 0.68 -6.36 1.50
N LEU A 157 1.83 -7.01 1.30
CA LEU A 157 2.53 -7.02 0.01
C LEU A 157 1.68 -7.61 -1.13
N ALA A 158 0.94 -8.69 -0.85
CA ALA A 158 0.08 -9.39 -1.82
C ALA A 158 0.78 -9.86 -3.12
N ALA A 159 2.11 -9.88 -3.15
CA ALA A 159 2.91 -10.29 -4.31
C ALA A 159 4.22 -10.93 -3.86
N ASP A 160 4.85 -11.73 -4.71
CA ASP A 160 6.19 -12.28 -4.44
C ASP A 160 7.29 -11.24 -4.61
N ARG A 161 7.01 -10.20 -5.39
CA ARG A 161 7.92 -9.07 -5.59
C ARG A 161 7.17 -7.77 -5.88
N LEU A 162 7.38 -6.77 -5.03
CA LEU A 162 7.06 -5.38 -5.33
C LEU A 162 8.33 -4.63 -5.69
N THR A 163 8.31 -3.92 -6.81
CA THR A 163 9.35 -2.98 -7.21
C THR A 163 8.76 -1.60 -7.38
N VAL A 164 9.27 -0.61 -6.65
CA VAL A 164 8.99 0.80 -6.92
C VAL A 164 10.21 1.40 -7.58
N ARG A 165 10.02 2.08 -8.71
CA ARG A 165 11.09 2.76 -9.46
C ARG A 165 10.67 4.17 -9.84
N ALA A 166 11.66 5.02 -10.08
CA ALA A 166 11.40 6.36 -10.60
C ALA A 166 11.32 6.34 -12.15
N GLY A 167 10.57 7.28 -12.72
CA GLY A 167 10.57 7.57 -14.14
C GLY A 167 11.91 8.16 -14.61
N SER A 168 12.08 8.30 -15.93
CA SER A 168 13.33 8.80 -16.53
C SER A 168 13.74 10.17 -15.99
N GLY A 169 15.02 10.35 -15.66
CA GLY A 169 15.57 11.61 -15.15
C GLY A 169 15.35 11.84 -13.65
N LEU A 170 14.77 10.85 -12.95
CA LEU A 170 14.55 10.86 -11.52
C LEU A 170 15.32 9.70 -10.86
N ALA A 171 15.86 9.96 -9.66
CA ALA A 171 16.37 8.96 -8.75
C ALA A 171 15.35 8.73 -7.62
N LEU A 172 15.22 7.47 -7.19
CA LEU A 172 14.33 7.08 -6.11
C LEU A 172 15.09 7.02 -4.77
N ARG A 173 14.49 7.56 -3.72
CA ARG A 173 15.03 7.54 -2.35
C ARG A 173 14.01 6.98 -1.37
N GLY A 174 14.36 5.94 -0.65
CA GLY A 174 13.51 5.34 0.38
C GLY A 174 14.27 4.28 1.16
N ALA A 175 13.55 3.55 1.99
CA ALA A 175 14.07 2.34 2.63
C ALA A 175 13.26 1.16 2.12
N ALA A 176 13.96 0.15 1.61
CA ALA A 176 13.38 -1.14 1.27
C ALA A 176 14.37 -2.25 1.66
N PRO A 177 13.89 -3.45 2.04
CA PRO A 177 14.74 -4.55 2.48
C PRO A 177 15.78 -4.95 1.45
N ALA A 178 15.43 -4.88 0.16
CA ALA A 178 16.34 -5.06 -0.94
C ALA A 178 16.43 -3.76 -1.77
N THR A 179 17.66 -3.30 -2.00
CA THR A 179 17.96 -2.23 -2.97
C THR A 179 18.86 -2.83 -4.04
N ASP A 180 18.30 -3.10 -5.21
CA ASP A 180 19.01 -3.84 -6.28
C ASP A 180 19.79 -2.90 -7.22
N SER A 181 19.45 -1.60 -7.21
CA SER A 181 20.22 -0.48 -7.75
C SER A 181 19.66 0.84 -7.21
N GLY A 182 20.43 1.93 -7.20
CA GLY A 182 20.08 3.20 -6.54
C GLY A 182 18.84 3.95 -7.05
N ASP A 183 18.10 3.36 -7.99
CA ASP A 183 16.91 3.85 -8.68
C ASP A 183 15.64 3.03 -8.40
N ARG A 184 15.74 1.90 -7.68
CA ARG A 184 14.61 1.02 -7.35
C ARG A 184 14.63 0.52 -5.92
N LEU A 185 13.43 0.39 -5.37
CA LEU A 185 13.15 -0.14 -4.04
C LEU A 185 12.39 -1.46 -4.21
N VAL A 186 12.84 -2.52 -3.54
CA VAL A 186 12.30 -3.87 -3.73
C VAL A 186 11.90 -4.49 -2.40
N TRP A 187 10.70 -5.07 -2.40
CA TRP A 187 10.13 -5.82 -1.30
C TRP A 187 9.78 -7.24 -1.77
N THR A 188 10.18 -8.23 -0.99
CA THR A 188 9.85 -9.64 -1.19
C THR A 188 9.38 -10.24 0.14
N PRO A 189 8.53 -11.30 0.14
CA PRO A 189 8.07 -11.92 1.38
C PRO A 189 9.21 -12.31 2.32
N THR A 190 10.26 -12.90 1.76
CA THR A 190 11.47 -13.34 2.48
C THR A 190 12.27 -12.22 3.13
N ALA A 191 12.12 -10.98 2.66
CA ALA A 191 12.90 -9.84 3.16
C ALA A 191 12.10 -8.96 4.15
N ILE A 192 10.78 -9.15 4.26
CA ILE A 192 9.89 -8.35 5.11
C ILE A 192 9.55 -9.07 6.43
N GLY A 193 9.61 -10.41 6.48
CA GLY A 193 9.18 -11.16 7.66
C GLY A 193 10.04 -12.38 7.99
N ASP A 194 9.84 -12.87 9.21
CA ASP A 194 10.34 -14.17 9.69
C ASP A 194 9.53 -15.31 9.04
N GLY A 195 9.86 -15.67 7.80
CA GLY A 195 9.63 -16.98 7.18
C GLY A 195 8.20 -17.46 6.84
N ASP A 196 7.17 -17.22 7.66
CA ASP A 196 5.96 -18.05 7.67
C ASP A 196 4.61 -17.32 7.43
N ALA A 197 4.61 -16.00 7.28
CA ALA A 197 3.36 -15.26 7.04
C ALA A 197 2.92 -15.35 5.57
N VAL A 198 1.75 -15.96 5.31
CA VAL A 198 1.12 -16.06 3.97
C VAL A 198 0.88 -14.68 3.34
N ARG A 199 0.63 -13.65 4.16
CA ARG A 199 0.43 -12.26 3.72
C ARG A 199 1.25 -11.33 4.61
N PRO A 200 2.55 -11.10 4.31
CA PRO A 200 3.40 -10.29 5.15
C PRO A 200 2.90 -8.85 5.15
N SER A 201 2.67 -8.30 6.35
CA SER A 201 2.36 -6.89 6.52
C SER A 201 3.51 -6.05 5.96
N LEU A 202 3.17 -5.04 5.17
CA LEU A 202 4.11 -4.12 4.61
C LEU A 202 4.20 -2.90 5.52
N ASP A 203 5.28 -2.83 6.30
CA ASP A 203 5.62 -1.65 7.10
C ASP A 203 6.72 -0.84 6.39
N VAL A 204 6.33 0.30 5.82
CA VAL A 204 7.25 1.19 5.12
C VAL A 204 7.69 2.29 6.07
N ALA A 205 8.90 2.13 6.61
CA ALA A 205 9.48 3.12 7.54
C ALA A 205 9.68 4.51 6.89
N ARG A 206 9.86 4.57 5.57
CA ARG A 206 10.05 5.83 4.83
C ARG A 206 9.50 5.72 3.42
N ASP A 207 8.52 6.57 3.09
CA ASP A 207 7.98 6.63 1.74
C ASP A 207 9.06 6.81 0.68
N PRO A 208 8.90 6.16 -0.49
CA PRO A 208 9.70 6.45 -1.65
C PRO A 208 9.51 7.90 -2.09
N VAL A 209 10.63 8.58 -2.35
CA VAL A 209 10.65 9.95 -2.89
C VAL A 209 11.44 9.95 -4.18
N ALA A 210 10.79 10.30 -5.28
CA ALA A 210 11.44 10.53 -6.56
C ALA A 210 11.94 11.98 -6.64
N ILE A 211 13.20 12.16 -7.02
CA ILE A 211 13.90 13.44 -7.07
C ILE A 211 14.72 13.47 -8.34
N ARG A 212 14.82 14.62 -9.02
CA ARG A 212 15.71 14.74 -10.18
C ARG A 212 17.13 14.29 -9.87
N GLU A 213 17.75 13.57 -10.81
CA GLU A 213 19.11 13.03 -10.67
C GLU A 213 20.17 14.13 -10.47
N ASP A 214 19.94 15.32 -11.03
CA ASP A 214 20.79 16.50 -10.93
C ASP A 214 20.54 17.36 -9.68
N ALA A 215 19.67 16.93 -8.77
CA ALA A 215 19.28 17.73 -7.63
C ALA A 215 20.43 17.89 -6.60
N LEU A 216 20.65 19.13 -6.17
CA LEU A 216 21.53 19.43 -5.05
C LEU A 216 20.90 18.98 -3.72
N LEU A 217 21.70 18.29 -2.90
CA LEU A 217 21.32 17.78 -1.57
C LEU A 217 20.05 16.89 -1.59
N PRO A 218 20.03 15.81 -2.38
CA PRO A 218 18.82 15.01 -2.61
C PRO A 218 18.29 14.37 -1.31
N GLY A 219 19.16 14.01 -0.37
CA GLY A 219 18.76 13.48 0.95
C GLY A 219 18.00 14.48 1.82
N VAL A 220 18.44 15.75 1.85
CA VAL A 220 17.76 16.82 2.60
C VAL A 220 16.41 17.12 1.98
N ARG A 221 16.34 17.20 0.64
CA ARG A 221 15.08 17.39 -0.09
C ARG A 221 14.09 16.26 0.18
N ALA A 222 14.53 15.00 0.13
CA ALA A 222 13.69 13.85 0.46
C ALA A 222 13.12 13.93 1.88
N TRP A 223 13.95 14.34 2.84
CA TRP A 223 13.54 14.50 4.23
C TRP A 223 12.50 15.62 4.40
N VAL A 224 12.73 16.80 3.81
CA VAL A 224 11.77 17.92 3.85
C VAL A 224 10.45 17.53 3.19
N ALA A 225 10.50 16.87 2.03
CA ALA A 225 9.31 16.46 1.29
C ALA A 225 8.38 15.57 2.12
N ARG A 226 8.92 14.52 2.76
CA ARG A 226 8.13 13.64 3.65
C ARG A 226 7.46 14.40 4.79
N ARG A 227 8.17 15.36 5.39
CA ARG A 227 7.63 16.19 6.48
C ARG A 227 6.50 17.09 6.01
N LEU A 228 6.55 17.60 4.79
CA LEU A 228 5.50 18.44 4.21
C LEU A 228 4.25 17.65 3.86
N VAL A 229 4.40 16.40 3.44
CA VAL A 229 3.30 15.48 3.10
C VAL A 229 2.64 14.85 4.35
N GLY A 230 3.18 15.11 5.54
CA GLY A 230 2.54 14.73 6.80
C GLY A 230 2.92 13.35 7.34
N ASN A 231 3.83 12.62 6.69
CA ASN A 231 4.36 11.39 7.26
C ASN A 231 5.45 11.70 8.30
N THR A 232 5.06 11.57 9.56
CA THR A 232 5.95 11.63 10.72
C THR A 232 6.69 10.30 10.88
N LEU A 233 7.99 10.46 11.15
CA LEU A 233 9.07 9.48 11.36
C LEU A 233 8.66 8.13 11.95
#